data_AF-A0AAI8MM13-F1
#
_entry.id   AF-A0AAI8MM13-F1
#
_cell.length_a   1.000
_cell.length_b   1.000
_cell.length_c   1.000
_cell.angle_alpha   90.00
_cell.angle_beta   90.00
_cell.angle_gamma   90.00
#
_symmetry.space_group_name_H-M   'P 1'
#
loop_
_entity.id
_entity.type
_entity.pdbx_description
1 polymer ?
#
loop_
_entity_poly.entity_id
_entity_poly.type
_entity_poly.pdbx_seq_one_letter_code
_entity_poly.pdbx_strand_id
1 'polypeptide(L)'
;MAQESLEIALNGKRYTISLDPLCDEVRAELKTLFMQEVEPLTLLKLYITKAQEYALICKSLENLYKSLESADNLPQQSVQIEALGNML
;
A
#
# COMPACT_ATOMS: atom_id res chain seq x y z
N MET A 1 -10.74 -20.76 -7.42
CA MET A 1 -10.12 -20.97 -6.10
C MET A 1 -11.24 -20.93 -5.08
N ALA A 2 -11.23 -21.78 -4.04
CA ALA A 2 -12.29 -21.77 -3.05
C ALA A 2 -12.31 -20.41 -2.34
N GLN A 3 -13.48 -19.77 -2.28
CA GLN A 3 -13.63 -18.47 -1.63
C GLN A 3 -13.31 -18.64 -0.14
N GLU A 4 -12.24 -18.01 0.32
CA GLU A 4 -11.76 -18.20 1.68
C GLU A 4 -12.47 -17.21 2.61
N SER A 5 -13.11 -17.74 3.66
CA SER A 5 -13.88 -16.93 4.61
C SER A 5 -13.43 -17.17 6.05
N LEU A 6 -13.51 -16.14 6.88
CA LEU A 6 -13.16 -16.17 8.30
C LEU A 6 -14.40 -15.89 9.16
N GLU A 7 -14.66 -16.75 10.15
CA GLU A 7 -15.65 -16.49 11.18
C GLU A 7 -15.01 -15.63 12.29
N ILE A 8 -15.69 -14.55 12.68
CA ILE A 8 -15.23 -13.61 13.70
C ILE A 8 -16.31 -13.40 14.75
N ALA A 9 -15.90 -13.13 15.99
CA ALA A 9 -16.80 -12.74 17.09
C ALA A 9 -16.64 -11.25 17.39
N LEU A 10 -17.76 -10.53 17.44
CA LEU A 10 -17.83 -9.11 17.77
C LEU A 10 -19.07 -8.84 18.63
N ASN A 11 -18.87 -8.34 19.86
CA ASN A 11 -19.93 -7.97 20.79
C ASN A 11 -20.96 -9.11 21.02
N GLY A 12 -20.46 -10.32 21.26
CA GLY A 12 -21.24 -11.54 21.47
C GLY A 12 -21.95 -12.09 20.22
N LYS A 13 -21.75 -11.48 19.05
CA LYS A 13 -22.33 -11.93 17.77
C LYS A 13 -21.24 -12.51 16.87
N ARG A 14 -21.61 -13.46 16.02
CA ARG A 14 -20.72 -14.06 15.03
C ARG A 14 -21.01 -13.55 13.64
N TYR A 15 -19.94 -13.32 12.90
CA TYR A 15 -19.97 -12.82 11.53
C TYR A 15 -19.04 -13.66 10.67
N THR A 16 -19.31 -13.73 9.39
CA THR A 16 -18.39 -14.33 8.41
C THR A 16 -17.94 -13.24 7.46
N ILE A 17 -16.62 -13.08 7.33
CA ILE A 17 -16.01 -12.13 6.40
C ILE A 17 -15.28 -12.87 5.29
N SER A 18 -15.30 -12.31 4.07
CA SER A 18 -14.49 -12.79 2.96
C SER A 18 -13.05 -12.35 3.14
N LEU A 19 -12.10 -13.25 2.90
CA LEU A 19 -10.67 -12.96 2.89
C LEU A 19 -10.12 -12.69 1.49
N ASP A 20 -10.89 -12.93 0.44
CA ASP A 20 -10.47 -12.59 -0.92
C ASP A 20 -10.71 -11.09 -1.20
N PRO A 21 -9.79 -10.38 -1.89
CA PRO A 21 -8.57 -10.87 -2.57
C PRO A 21 -7.27 -10.64 -1.78
N LEU A 22 -7.24 -10.88 -0.47
CA LEU A 22 -6.08 -10.56 0.38
C LEU A 22 -4.88 -11.51 0.14
N CYS A 23 -3.65 -11.00 0.27
CA CYS A 23 -2.44 -11.84 0.22
C CYS A 23 -2.34 -12.76 1.46
N ASP A 24 -1.51 -13.80 1.37
CA ASP A 24 -1.37 -14.82 2.43
C ASP A 24 -0.93 -14.22 3.77
N GLU A 25 -0.07 -13.21 3.74
CA GLU A 25 0.46 -12.53 4.93
C GLU A 25 -0.67 -11.82 5.70
N VAL A 26 -1.49 -11.03 5.00
CA VAL A 26 -2.64 -10.33 5.60
C VAL A 26 -3.70 -11.34 6.06
N ARG A 27 -3.92 -12.42 5.30
CA ARG A 27 -4.82 -13.50 5.72
C ARG A 27 -4.38 -14.14 7.04
N ALA A 28 -3.08 -14.43 7.19
CA ALA A 28 -2.52 -14.97 8.43
C ALA A 28 -2.64 -13.99 9.61
N GLU A 29 -2.40 -12.70 9.37
CA GLU A 29 -2.57 -11.64 10.37
C GLU A 29 -4.02 -11.55 10.85
N LEU A 30 -5.00 -11.49 9.93
CA LEU A 30 -6.42 -11.42 10.27
C LEU A 30 -6.90 -12.67 11.02
N LYS A 31 -6.48 -13.85 10.59
CA LYS A 31 -6.78 -15.10 11.29
C LYS A 31 -6.27 -15.08 12.73
N THR A 32 -5.05 -14.57 12.95
CA THR A 32 -4.44 -14.44 14.28
C THR A 32 -5.18 -13.41 15.14
N LEU A 33 -5.50 -12.25 14.57
CA LEU A 33 -6.19 -11.16 15.26
C LEU A 33 -7.58 -11.59 15.77
N PHE A 34 -8.33 -12.33 14.94
CA PHE A 34 -9.69 -12.78 15.25
C PHE A 34 -9.75 -14.18 15.89
N MET A 35 -8.64 -14.75 16.34
CA MET A 35 -8.66 -15.99 17.17
C MET A 35 -9.44 -15.79 18.48
N GLN A 36 -9.54 -14.55 18.93
CA GLN A 36 -10.30 -14.14 20.11
C GLN A 36 -11.30 -13.06 19.73
N GLU A 37 -12.33 -12.89 20.55
CA GLU A 37 -13.28 -11.79 20.37
C GLU A 37 -12.56 -10.44 20.47
N VAL A 38 -12.82 -9.58 19.49
CA VAL A 38 -12.25 -8.24 19.44
C VAL A 38 -13.30 -7.24 19.90
N GLU A 39 -12.96 -6.45 20.90
CA GLU A 39 -13.81 -5.35 21.37
C GLU A 39 -14.10 -4.33 20.25
N PRO A 40 -15.35 -3.88 20.07
CA PRO A 40 -15.71 -2.95 18.98
C PRO A 40 -14.84 -1.69 18.92
N LEU A 41 -14.47 -1.14 20.09
CA LEU A 41 -13.59 0.03 20.17
C LEU A 41 -12.18 -0.27 19.66
N THR A 42 -11.66 -1.47 19.93
CA THR A 42 -10.35 -1.90 19.43
C THR A 42 -10.39 -2.07 17.92
N LEU A 43 -11.44 -2.68 17.38
CA LEU A 43 -11.63 -2.81 15.94
C LEU A 43 -11.70 -1.44 15.24
N LEU A 44 -12.43 -0.48 15.82
CA LEU A 44 -12.52 0.88 15.28
C LEU A 44 -11.17 1.60 15.28
N LYS A 45 -10.39 1.46 16.36
CA LYS A 45 -9.04 2.03 16.44
C LYS A 45 -8.12 1.44 15.36
N LEU A 46 -8.14 0.11 15.19
CA LEU A 46 -7.36 -0.57 14.15
C LEU A 46 -7.74 -0.07 12.75
N TYR A 47 -9.03 0.09 12.47
CA TYR A 47 -9.50 0.65 11.20
C TYR A 47 -8.96 2.07 10.96
N ILE A 48 -9.03 2.95 11.96
CA ILE A 48 -8.51 4.32 11.85
C ILE A 48 -7.01 4.30 11.54
N THR A 49 -6.24 3.48 12.26
CA THR A 49 -4.80 3.35 12.03
C THR A 49 -4.51 2.88 10.60
N LYS A 50 -5.19 1.84 10.11
CA LYS A 50 -5.01 1.34 8.74
C LYS A 50 -5.42 2.37 7.67
N ALA A 51 -6.47 3.14 7.91
CA ALA A 51 -6.87 4.21 7.00
C ALA A 51 -5.82 5.34 6.94
N GLN A 52 -5.20 5.69 8.07
CA GLN A 52 -4.11 6.67 8.13
C GLN A 52 -2.84 6.16 7.42
N GLU A 53 -2.45 4.92 7.66
CA GLU A 53 -1.33 4.26 6.96
C GLU A 53 -1.54 4.28 5.44
N TYR A 54 -2.73 3.90 4.98
CA TYR A 54 -3.08 3.92 3.57
C TYR A 54 -2.99 5.33 2.96
N ALA A 55 -3.54 6.34 3.64
CA ALA A 55 -3.47 7.73 3.19
C ALA A 55 -2.02 8.24 3.04
N LEU A 56 -1.13 7.85 3.94
CA LEU A 56 0.30 8.18 3.86
C LEU A 56 0.98 7.51 2.66
N ILE A 57 0.62 6.25 2.36
CA ILE A 57 1.13 5.53 1.19
C ILE A 57 0.67 6.22 -0.10
N CYS A 58 -0.63 6.54 -0.22
CA CYS A 58 -1.15 7.26 -1.38
C CYS A 58 -0.44 8.60 -1.61
N LYS A 59 -0.24 9.39 -0.55
CA LYS A 59 0.49 10.66 -0.63
C LYS A 59 1.94 10.44 -1.08
N SER A 60 2.61 9.43 -0.57
CA SER A 60 3.99 9.09 -0.95
C SER A 60 4.07 8.68 -2.42
N LEU A 61 3.09 7.92 -2.89
CA LEU A 61 2.98 7.49 -4.28
C LEU A 61 2.73 8.68 -5.23
N GLU A 62 1.81 9.58 -4.88
CA GLU A 62 1.58 10.81 -5.65
C GLU A 62 2.82 11.68 -5.76
N ASN A 63 3.58 11.80 -4.66
CA ASN A 63 4.85 12.53 -4.66
C ASN A 63 5.87 11.86 -5.58
N LEU A 64 5.98 10.53 -5.55
CA LEU A 64 6.87 9.79 -6.43
C LEU A 64 6.52 9.99 -7.91
N TYR A 65 5.23 9.92 -8.26
CA TYR A 65 4.78 10.20 -9.62
C TYR A 65 5.14 11.61 -10.08
N LYS A 66 4.90 12.63 -9.25
CA LYS A 66 5.29 14.01 -9.54
C LYS A 66 6.80 14.16 -9.74
N SER A 67 7.59 13.49 -8.91
CA SER A 67 9.05 13.50 -9.03
C SER A 67 9.53 12.88 -10.35
N LEU A 68 8.95 11.75 -10.75
CA LEU A 68 9.28 11.10 -12.03
C LEU A 68 8.90 11.99 -13.22
N GLU A 69 7.69 12.56 -13.22
CA GLU A 69 7.24 13.47 -14.28
C GLU A 69 8.13 14.72 -14.37
N SER A 70 8.62 15.25 -13.24
CA SER A 70 9.57 16.37 -13.25
C SER A 70 10.97 15.98 -13.75
N ALA A 71 11.38 14.72 -13.58
CA ALA A 71 12.67 14.23 -14.06
C ALA A 71 12.69 14.02 -15.58
N ASP A 72 11.57 13.58 -16.17
CA ASP A 72 11.43 13.47 -17.63
C ASP A 72 11.37 14.85 -18.33
N ASN A 73 11.07 15.91 -17.58
CA ASN A 73 11.05 17.30 -18.07
C ASN A 73 12.39 18.03 -17.91
N LEU A 74 13.46 17.36 -17.46
CA LEU A 74 14.80 17.94 -17.51
C LEU A 74 15.18 18.14 -18.98
N PRO A 75 15.57 19.36 -19.41
CA PRO A 75 16.10 19.53 -20.75
C PRO A 75 17.29 18.58 -20.87
N GLN A 76 17.26 17.69 -21.85
CA GLN A 76 18.44 16.96 -22.27
C GLN A 76 19.51 18.02 -22.53
N GLN A 77 20.42 18.25 -21.58
CA GLN A 77 21.69 18.87 -21.87
C GLN A 77 22.38 17.88 -22.78
N SER A 78 22.14 18.02 -24.08
CA SER A 78 22.95 17.41 -25.11
C SER A 78 24.37 17.86 -24.81
N VAL A 79 25.18 16.95 -24.26
CA VAL A 79 26.61 17.14 -24.16
C VAL A 79 27.08 17.31 -25.60
N GLN A 80 27.29 18.55 -26.03
CA GLN A 80 27.87 18.84 -27.33
C GLN A 80 29.35 18.47 -27.21
N ILE A 81 29.68 17.30 -27.74
CA ILE A 81 31.08 16.91 -27.93
C ILE A 81 31.56 17.69 -29.15
N GLU A 82 32.16 18.86 -28.90
CA GLU A 82 32.93 19.53 -29.95
C GLU A 82 34.20 18.73 -30.21
N ALA A 83 34.35 18.28 -31.47
CA ALA A 83 35.60 17.68 -31.91
C ALA A 83 36.70 18.76 -31.84
N LEU A 84 37.73 18.51 -31.04
CA LEU A 84 38.98 19.28 -31.11
C LEU A 84 39.48 19.17 -32.55
N GLY A 85 39.34 20.25 -33.30
CA GLY A 85 39.85 20.35 -34.66
C GLY A 85 41.34 20.04 -34.64
N ASN A 86 41.71 18.88 -35.15
CA ASN A 86 43.04 18.71 -35.71
C ASN A 86 43.18 19.67 -36.89
N MET A 87 44.42 20.14 -37.07
CA MET A 87 44.96 20.95 -38.17
C MET A 87 45.05 22.44 -37.83
N LEU A 88 46.21 23.11 -37.91
CA LEU A 88 47.55 22.77 -38.41
C LEU A 88 48.53 23.80 -37.82
#